data_AF-C7C5S7-F1
#
_entry.id   AF-C7C5S7-F1
#
_cell.length_a   1.000
_cell.length_b   1.000
_cell.length_c   1.000
_cell.angle_alpha   90.00
_cell.angle_beta   90.00
_cell.angle_gamma   90.00
#
_symmetry.space_group_name_H-M   'P 1'
#
loop_
_entity.id
_entity.type
_entity.pdbx_description
1 polymer ?
#
loop_
_entity_poly.entity_id
_entity_poly.type
_entity_poly.pdbx_seq_one_letter_code
_entity_poly.pdbx_strand_id
1 'polypeptide(L)'
;MVFFRKIFILQLVGLVLTYDFTDCNFAKIEEEYQNVIFLALKEYMNGIKSTQFNHTVYCGDRPSCLTEIERLTFKSSQCLSLAKKIVTATNATLNSHCPGHSGIQINNTQAMKKRKKREVTTNKCLKQVSNLIELWRYFSRSQ
;
A
#
# COMPACT_ATOMS: atom_id res chain seq x y z
N MET A 1 -17.67 16.39 52.37
CA MET A 1 -16.40 15.67 52.17
C MET A 1 -16.45 15.01 50.81
N VAL A 2 -15.78 15.58 49.80
CA VAL A 2 -15.86 15.13 48.41
C VAL A 2 -14.51 14.54 48.03
N PHE A 3 -14.41 13.21 48.00
CA PHE A 3 -13.26 12.51 47.41
C PHE A 3 -13.66 11.97 46.04
N PHE A 4 -13.48 12.79 45.00
CA PHE A 4 -13.51 12.31 43.63
C PHE A 4 -12.31 11.38 43.43
N ARG A 5 -12.57 10.06 43.45
CA ARG A 5 -11.61 9.04 43.02
C ARG A 5 -11.28 9.28 41.55
N LYS A 6 -10.10 9.87 41.27
CA LYS A 6 -9.53 9.93 39.92
C LYS A 6 -9.13 8.51 39.51
N ILE A 7 -9.99 7.87 38.75
CA ILE A 7 -9.64 6.68 37.98
C ILE A 7 -8.72 7.16 36.87
N PHE A 8 -7.42 6.91 37.00
CA PHE A 8 -6.47 7.04 35.91
C PHE A 8 -6.79 5.94 34.90
N ILE A 9 -7.56 6.28 33.86
CA ILE A 9 -7.68 5.43 32.68
C ILE A 9 -6.30 5.45 32.02
N LEU A 10 -5.54 4.36 32.17
CA LEU A 10 -4.41 4.08 31.31
C LEU A 10 -4.94 4.12 29.88
N GLN A 11 -4.70 5.22 29.18
CA GLN A 11 -4.84 5.24 27.73
C GLN A 11 -3.75 4.29 27.22
N LEU A 12 -4.14 3.04 26.96
CA LEU A 12 -3.47 2.22 25.95
C LEU A 12 -3.59 3.04 24.67
N VAL A 13 -2.58 3.88 24.41
CA VAL A 13 -2.34 4.43 23.09
C VAL A 13 -2.25 3.19 22.24
N GLY A 14 -3.30 2.92 21.47
CA GLY A 14 -3.35 1.79 20.56
C GLY A 14 -2.18 1.99 19.60
N LEU A 15 -1.05 1.39 19.93
CA LEU A 15 0.00 1.13 18.99
C LEU A 15 -0.69 0.21 18.01
N VAL A 16 -1.24 0.80 16.93
CA VAL A 16 -1.69 0.02 15.78
C VAL A 16 -0.42 -0.65 15.32
N LEU A 17 -0.22 -1.88 15.80
CA LEU A 17 0.93 -2.69 15.45
C LEU A 17 0.88 -2.77 13.93
N THR A 18 1.82 -2.09 13.28
CA THR A 18 2.10 -2.33 11.88
C THR A 18 2.37 -3.82 11.78
N TYR A 19 1.58 -4.53 10.98
CA TYR A 19 1.72 -5.96 10.81
C TYR A 19 3.18 -6.30 10.45
N ASP A 20 3.71 -7.33 11.10
CA ASP A 20 5.06 -7.81 10.85
C ASP A 20 5.07 -8.77 9.66
N PHE A 21 5.80 -8.39 8.60
CA PHE A 21 5.87 -9.14 7.35
C PHE A 21 7.00 -10.19 7.31
N THR A 22 7.74 -10.39 8.42
CA THR A 22 8.87 -11.33 8.48
C THR A 22 8.49 -12.77 8.18
N ASP A 23 7.29 -13.21 8.60
CA ASP A 23 6.80 -14.58 8.44
C ASP A 23 6.05 -14.82 7.11
N CYS A 24 6.06 -13.87 6.19
CA CYS A 24 5.41 -14.03 4.89
C CYS A 24 6.14 -15.00 3.96
N ASN A 25 5.39 -15.70 3.12
CA ASN A 25 5.96 -16.50 2.04
C ASN A 25 6.38 -15.61 0.86
N PHE A 26 7.60 -15.06 0.92
CA PHE A 26 8.09 -14.12 -0.09
C PHE A 26 8.16 -14.71 -1.50
N ALA A 27 8.48 -16.00 -1.64
CA ALA A 27 8.56 -16.65 -2.94
C ALA A 27 7.19 -16.65 -3.65
N LYS A 28 6.11 -16.92 -2.90
CA LYS A 28 4.75 -16.88 -3.45
C LYS A 28 4.28 -15.46 -3.74
N ILE A 29 4.63 -14.50 -2.88
CA ILE A 29 4.35 -13.09 -3.12
C ILE A 29 5.06 -12.58 -4.38
N GLU A 30 6.30 -13.00 -4.60
CA GLU A 30 7.07 -12.67 -5.80
C GLU A 30 6.45 -13.27 -7.07
N GLU A 31 6.00 -14.52 -7.01
CA GLU A 31 5.28 -15.18 -8.10
C GLU A 31 3.99 -14.41 -8.47
N GLU A 32 3.17 -14.05 -7.49
CA GLU A 32 1.95 -13.25 -7.68
C GLU A 32 2.25 -11.84 -8.19
N TYR A 33 3.37 -11.25 -7.74
CA TYR A 33 3.83 -9.97 -8.25
C TYR A 33 4.09 -10.03 -9.76
N GLN A 34 4.88 -11.01 -10.22
CA GLN A 34 5.23 -11.14 -11.64
C GLN A 34 4.00 -11.44 -12.50
N ASN A 35 3.10 -12.30 -12.02
CA ASN A 35 1.99 -12.82 -12.80
C ASN A 35 0.77 -11.89 -12.83
N VAL A 36 0.49 -11.17 -11.75
CA VAL A 36 -0.78 -10.43 -11.59
C VAL A 36 -0.54 -8.95 -11.33
N ILE A 37 0.23 -8.62 -10.29
CA ILE A 37 0.35 -7.24 -9.81
C ILE A 37 1.13 -6.38 -10.81
N PHE A 38 2.22 -6.89 -11.36
CA PHE A 38 3.04 -6.19 -12.35
C PHE A 38 2.23 -5.79 -13.59
N LEU A 39 1.37 -6.69 -14.08
CA LEU A 39 0.48 -6.40 -15.20
C LEU A 39 -0.52 -5.28 -14.87
N ALA A 40 -1.12 -5.31 -13.68
CA ALA A 40 -2.04 -4.27 -13.24
C ALA A 40 -1.34 -2.89 -13.09
N LEU A 41 -0.11 -2.86 -12.57
CA LEU A 41 0.70 -1.65 -12.47
C LEU A 41 1.04 -1.10 -13.87
N LYS A 42 1.47 -1.97 -14.79
CA LYS A 42 1.81 -1.59 -16.17
C LYS A 42 0.61 -1.05 -16.94
N GLU A 43 -0.54 -1.71 -16.82
CA GLU A 43 -1.81 -1.29 -17.40
C GLU A 43 -2.20 0.11 -16.92
N TYR A 44 -2.08 0.37 -15.61
CA TYR A 44 -2.38 1.69 -15.03
C TYR A 44 -1.47 2.80 -15.57
N MET A 45 -0.17 2.52 -15.70
CA MET A 45 0.79 3.50 -16.19
C MET A 45 0.57 3.83 -17.67
N ASN A 46 -0.17 3.00 -18.43
CA ASN A 46 -0.58 3.26 -19.81
C ASN A 46 0.58 3.77 -20.71
N GLY A 47 1.74 3.12 -20.64
CA GLY A 47 2.93 3.47 -21.42
C GLY A 47 3.81 4.58 -20.84
N ILE A 48 3.37 5.27 -19.78
CA ILE A 48 4.20 6.22 -19.04
C ILE A 48 5.31 5.44 -18.32
N LYS A 49 6.56 5.81 -18.57
CA LYS A 49 7.70 5.14 -17.93
C LYS A 49 7.81 5.59 -16.48
N SER A 50 7.98 4.63 -15.58
CA SER A 50 8.21 4.90 -14.15
C SER A 50 9.41 5.83 -13.91
N THR A 51 10.45 5.72 -14.73
CA THR A 51 11.67 6.56 -14.71
C THR A 51 11.43 8.05 -15.00
N GLN A 52 10.24 8.44 -15.46
CA GLN A 52 9.86 9.85 -15.63
C GLN A 52 9.54 10.52 -14.28
N PHE A 53 9.46 9.75 -13.20
CA PHE A 53 9.18 10.25 -11.86
C PHE A 53 10.43 10.15 -10.99
N ASN A 54 10.70 11.20 -10.22
CA ASN A 54 11.70 11.15 -9.16
C ASN A 54 11.16 10.31 -8.00
N HIS A 55 11.81 9.18 -7.76
CA HIS A 55 11.49 8.25 -6.69
C HIS A 55 12.16 8.71 -5.39
N THR A 56 11.37 8.75 -4.32
CA THR A 56 11.84 9.07 -2.97
C THR A 56 11.57 7.94 -1.98
N VAL A 57 11.20 6.76 -2.52
CA VAL A 57 10.82 5.58 -1.74
C VAL A 57 11.95 4.56 -1.80
N TYR A 58 12.19 3.90 -0.68
CA TYR A 58 13.25 2.92 -0.52
C TYR A 58 12.83 1.93 0.57
N CYS A 59 13.28 0.69 0.45
CA CYS A 59 13.18 -0.35 1.46
C CYS A 59 14.47 -1.18 1.45
N GLY A 60 14.88 -1.68 2.62
CA GLY A 60 16.18 -2.37 2.79
C GLY A 60 16.10 -3.89 2.63
N ASP A 61 14.97 -4.48 2.98
CA ASP A 61 14.73 -5.93 2.98
C ASP A 61 13.28 -6.24 2.55
N ARG A 62 12.99 -7.52 2.34
CA ARG A 62 11.65 -7.96 1.88
C ARG A 62 10.52 -7.52 2.82
N PRO A 63 10.60 -7.68 4.15
CA PRO A 63 9.56 -7.21 5.07
C PRO A 63 9.32 -5.68 5.02
N SER A 64 10.39 -4.88 5.02
CA SER A 64 10.29 -3.43 4.95
C SER A 64 9.71 -2.97 3.61
N CYS A 65 10.00 -3.67 2.51
CA CYS A 65 9.35 -3.40 1.23
C CYS A 65 7.84 -3.66 1.28
N LEU A 66 7.40 -4.78 1.88
CA LEU A 66 5.97 -5.08 2.03
C LEU A 66 5.26 -4.06 2.92
N THR A 67 5.95 -3.54 3.94
CA THR A 67 5.43 -2.46 4.80
C THR A 67 5.16 -1.19 3.99
N GLU A 68 6.12 -0.75 3.17
CA GLU A 68 5.94 0.44 2.32
C GLU A 68 4.91 0.22 1.19
N ILE A 69 4.83 -0.98 0.64
CA ILE A 69 3.82 -1.37 -0.35
C ILE A 69 2.42 -1.31 0.25
N GLU A 70 2.21 -1.89 1.43
CA GLU A 70 0.94 -1.87 2.17
C GLU A 70 0.54 -0.41 2.46
N ARG A 71 1.47 0.38 3.00
CA ARG A 71 1.23 1.80 3.28
C ARG A 71 0.83 2.60 2.03
N LEU A 72 1.57 2.46 0.92
CA LEU A 72 1.27 3.19 -0.31
C LEU A 72 0.03 2.68 -1.03
N THR A 73 -0.30 1.39 -0.91
CA THR A 73 -1.47 0.81 -1.59
C THR A 73 -2.76 1.16 -0.87
N PHE A 74 -2.76 1.13 0.48
CA PHE A 74 -4.02 1.17 1.24
C PHE A 74 -4.17 2.36 2.18
N LYS A 75 -3.06 2.93 2.66
CA LYS A 75 -3.08 4.04 3.64
C LYS A 75 -2.81 5.41 3.02
N SER A 76 -2.30 5.45 1.78
CA SER A 76 -2.04 6.71 1.09
C SER A 76 -3.34 7.41 0.67
N SER A 77 -3.59 8.60 1.21
CA SER A 77 -4.69 9.49 0.80
C SER A 77 -4.43 10.23 -0.51
N GLN A 78 -3.22 10.11 -1.09
CA GLN A 78 -2.81 10.89 -2.26
C GLN A 78 -3.54 10.47 -3.54
N CYS A 79 -3.90 9.19 -3.63
CA CYS A 79 -4.69 8.65 -4.72
C CYS A 79 -5.88 7.84 -4.19
N LEU A 80 -6.98 8.54 -3.90
CA LEU A 80 -8.26 7.91 -3.52
C LEU A 80 -8.73 6.87 -4.57
N SER A 81 -8.31 7.03 -5.84
CA SER A 81 -8.66 6.18 -6.97
C SER A 81 -7.49 5.36 -7.49
N LEU A 82 -6.64 4.79 -6.62
CA LEU A 82 -5.73 3.74 -7.06
C LEU A 82 -6.56 2.66 -7.77
N ALA A 83 -6.06 2.10 -8.88
CA ALA A 83 -6.88 1.16 -9.63
C ALA A 83 -7.30 -0.01 -8.74
N LYS A 84 -8.61 -0.29 -8.73
CA LYS A 84 -9.22 -1.39 -7.98
C LYS A 84 -8.44 -2.70 -8.17
N LYS A 85 -7.97 -2.96 -9.39
CA LYS A 85 -7.17 -4.13 -9.73
C LYS A 85 -5.85 -4.23 -8.93
N ILE A 86 -5.11 -3.12 -8.80
CA ILE A 86 -3.86 -3.08 -8.00
C ILE A 86 -4.19 -3.36 -6.53
N VAL A 87 -5.17 -2.62 -5.98
CA VAL A 87 -5.57 -2.75 -4.57
C VAL A 87 -6.04 -4.17 -4.25
N THR A 88 -6.93 -4.74 -5.06
CA THR A 88 -7.47 -6.08 -4.86
C THR A 88 -6.40 -7.16 -5.01
N ALA A 89 -5.54 -7.07 -6.03
CA ALA A 89 -4.47 -8.05 -6.23
C ALA A 89 -3.45 -8.03 -5.08
N THR A 90 -2.99 -6.84 -4.66
CA THR A 90 -2.08 -6.72 -3.52
C THR A 90 -2.72 -7.26 -2.24
N ASN A 91 -3.98 -6.91 -1.96
CA ASN A 91 -4.66 -7.38 -0.74
C ASN A 91 -4.82 -8.90 -0.74
N ALA A 92 -5.25 -9.48 -1.86
CA ALA A 92 -5.39 -10.93 -2.00
C ALA A 92 -4.05 -11.66 -1.81
N THR A 93 -2.98 -11.12 -2.40
CA THR A 93 -1.62 -11.67 -2.28
C THR A 93 -1.13 -11.66 -0.84
N LEU A 94 -1.24 -10.51 -0.14
CA LEU A 94 -0.80 -10.40 1.26
C LEU A 94 -1.64 -11.31 2.16
N ASN A 95 -2.96 -11.36 2.01
CA ASN A 95 -3.82 -12.22 2.84
C ASN A 95 -3.56 -13.72 2.63
N SER A 96 -3.15 -14.11 1.42
CA SER A 96 -2.91 -15.52 1.10
C SER A 96 -1.54 -16.00 1.57
N HIS A 97 -0.58 -15.08 1.70
CA HIS A 97 0.83 -15.44 1.87
C HIS A 97 1.51 -14.80 3.09
N CYS A 98 0.78 -14.01 3.87
CA CYS A 98 1.23 -13.46 5.14
C CYS A 98 0.31 -13.94 6.29
N PRO A 99 0.75 -14.91 7.10
CA PRO A 99 -0.05 -15.46 8.20
C PRO A 99 -0.47 -14.38 9.21
N GLY A 100 -1.77 -14.28 9.50
CA GLY A 100 -2.28 -13.30 10.45
C GLY A 100 -2.41 -11.88 9.90
N HIS A 101 -2.08 -11.63 8.63
CA HIS A 101 -2.37 -10.36 7.98
C HIS A 101 -3.89 -10.23 7.80
N SER A 102 -4.51 -9.35 8.57
CA SER A 102 -5.92 -9.01 8.44
C SER A 102 -6.07 -8.01 7.29
N GLY A 103 -6.39 -8.56 6.11
CA GLY A 103 -6.61 -7.78 4.89
C GLY A 103 -7.47 -6.55 5.07
N ILE A 104 -7.24 -5.55 4.23
CA ILE A 104 -7.91 -4.26 4.36
C ILE A 104 -9.29 -4.33 3.71
N GLN A 105 -10.33 -3.89 4.43
CA GLN A 105 -11.67 -3.74 3.88
C GLN A 105 -11.69 -2.60 2.86
N ILE A 106 -11.92 -2.92 1.59
CA ILE A 106 -12.00 -1.94 0.50
C ILE A 106 -13.44 -1.40 0.45
N ASN A 107 -13.71 -0.30 1.14
CA ASN A 107 -15.00 0.38 1.05
C ASN A 107 -15.07 1.17 -0.27
N ASN A 108 -15.88 0.68 -1.21
CA ASN A 108 -16.17 1.37 -2.48
C ASN A 108 -17.08 2.58 -2.21
N THR A 109 -16.51 3.75 -2.00
CA THR A 109 -17.30 4.99 -1.99
C THR A 109 -16.60 6.06 -2.81
N GLN A 110 -17.06 6.28 -4.05
CA GLN A 110 -16.75 7.50 -4.79
C GLN A 110 -17.94 7.99 -5.62
N ALA A 111 -18.54 9.11 -5.20
CA ALA A 111 -19.43 9.92 -6.02
C ALA A 111 -18.81 11.31 -6.29
N MET A 112 -18.48 11.51 -7.57
CA MET A 112 -18.59 12.72 -8.42
C MET A 112 -17.85 14.08 -8.21
N LYS A 113 -17.36 14.56 -9.37
CA LYS A 113 -17.24 15.93 -9.96
C LYS A 113 -16.21 16.95 -9.45
N LYS A 114 -15.21 17.28 -10.32
CA LYS A 114 -14.85 18.63 -10.85
C LYS A 114 -13.60 18.55 -11.77
N ARG A 115 -13.67 19.15 -12.97
CA ARG A 115 -12.76 18.89 -14.12
C ARG A 115 -11.36 19.52 -14.05
N LYS A 116 -11.10 20.54 -13.22
CA LYS A 116 -9.81 21.28 -13.19
C LYS A 116 -8.80 20.77 -12.13
N LYS A 117 -9.26 20.01 -11.13
CA LYS A 117 -8.41 19.34 -10.10
C LYS A 117 -7.89 17.97 -10.56
N ARG A 118 -8.33 17.49 -11.74
CA ARG A 118 -8.05 16.12 -12.24
C ARG A 118 -6.59 15.91 -12.61
N GLU A 119 -5.97 16.84 -13.33
CA GLU A 119 -4.63 16.63 -13.91
C GLU A 119 -3.52 16.53 -12.86
N VAL A 120 -3.55 17.41 -11.85
CA VAL A 120 -2.62 17.36 -10.70
C VAL A 120 -2.84 16.09 -9.87
N THR A 121 -4.09 15.63 -9.71
CA THR A 121 -4.40 14.37 -9.02
C THR A 121 -3.92 13.17 -9.85
N THR A 122 -4.09 13.19 -11.18
CA THR A 122 -3.59 12.15 -12.08
C THR A 122 -2.07 12.03 -12.01
N ASN A 123 -1.33 13.14 -12.05
CA ASN A 123 0.14 13.11 -11.95
C ASN A 123 0.61 12.59 -10.58
N LYS A 124 -0.06 12.96 -9.49
CA LYS A 124 0.22 12.42 -8.14
C LYS A 124 -0.08 10.92 -8.04
N CYS A 125 -1.18 10.46 -8.62
CA CYS A 125 -1.53 9.04 -8.69
C CYS A 125 -0.52 8.24 -9.52
N LEU A 126 -0.11 8.75 -10.68
CA LEU A 126 0.94 8.15 -11.51
C LEU A 126 2.27 8.10 -10.76
N LYS A 127 2.64 9.15 -10.03
CA LYS A 127 3.82 9.13 -9.16
C LYS A 127 3.72 8.07 -8.06
N GLN A 128 2.56 7.92 -7.42
CA GLN A 128 2.34 6.89 -6.41
C GLN A 128 2.46 5.47 -6.99
N VAL A 129 1.87 5.22 -8.16
CA VAL A 129 2.02 3.92 -8.85
C VAL A 129 3.45 3.69 -9.32
N SER A 130 4.14 4.73 -9.78
CA SER A 130 5.56 4.69 -10.10
C SER A 130 6.40 4.28 -8.89
N ASN A 131 6.12 4.84 -7.71
CA ASN A 131 6.77 4.44 -6.46
C ASN A 131 6.45 3.00 -6.06
N LEU A 132 5.21 2.54 -6.26
CA LEU A 132 4.85 1.13 -6.03
C LEU A 132 5.65 0.19 -6.95
N ILE A 133 5.83 0.54 -8.22
CA ILE A 133 6.66 -0.23 -9.16
C ILE A 133 8.08 -0.38 -8.63
N GLU A 134 8.69 0.69 -8.13
CA GLU A 134 10.05 0.62 -7.57
C GLU A 134 10.12 -0.20 -6.29
N LEU A 135 9.16 -0.07 -5.36
CA LEU A 135 9.14 -0.89 -4.15
C LEU A 135 9.01 -2.38 -4.45
N TRP A 136 8.16 -2.75 -5.42
CA TRP A 136 8.05 -4.14 -5.87
C TRP A 136 9.34 -4.66 -6.53
N ARG A 137 10.05 -3.79 -7.28
CA ARG A 137 11.36 -4.12 -7.84
C ARG A 137 12.41 -4.32 -6.75
N TYR A 138 12.41 -3.50 -5.71
CA TYR A 138 13.26 -3.70 -4.55
C TYR A 138 12.93 -5.02 -3.86
N PHE A 139 11.64 -5.27 -3.56
CA PHE A 139 11.19 -6.52 -2.95
C PHE A 139 11.69 -7.77 -3.68
N SER A 140 11.55 -7.83 -5.01
CA SER A 140 11.99 -8.97 -5.83
C SER A 140 13.52 -9.13 -5.87
N ARG A 141 14.27 -8.04 -5.71
CA ARG A 141 15.76 -8.08 -5.72
C ARG A 141 16.38 -8.26 -4.34
N SER A 142 15.67 -7.90 -3.29
CA SER A 142 16.12 -8.10 -1.92
C SER A 142 16.15 -9.59 -1.60
N GLN A 143 17.15 -10.01 -0.83
CA GLN A 143 17.29 -11.39 -0.35
C GLN A 143 16.53 -11.58 0.97
#